data_AF-W2UPC9-F1
#
_entry.id   AF-W2UPC9-F1
#
_cell.length_a   1.000
_cell.length_b   1.000
_cell.length_c   1.000
_cell.angle_alpha   90.00
_cell.angle_beta   90.00
_cell.angle_gamma   90.00
#
_symmetry.space_group_name_H-M   'P 1'
#
loop_
_entity.id
_entity.type
_entity.pdbx_description
1 polymer ?
#
loop_
_entity_poly.entity_id
_entity_poly.type
_entity_poly.pdbx_seq_one_letter_code
_entity_poly.pdbx_strand_id
1 'polypeptide(L)'
;MSYEFTIIVPVYNEEENLERVEKELSDYIAKSTKKTKVLFVNDGSKDNSQKLIELICQRSPDFSYLLFEENRGLSAAIKAGFDFADTELVGYIDSDLQTAPDDFNLLLEEIEEFDLVTGVRADRKDSFVKNMSSTIANSIRRAFTHDGMDDTGCPLKVIKTDYAKRIPMFKGLHRFLPAMILLQNGKIKQVPVRHFPRMAGTAKFGLWNRLLGPLMDCFAYLWMKKKYINYSVAKRG
;
A
#
# COMPACT_ATOMS: atom_id res chain seq x y z
N MET A 1 -0.42 20.44 17.26
CA MET A 1 -1.45 19.64 16.54
C MET A 1 -0.74 18.61 15.69
N SER A 2 -0.49 17.42 16.23
CA SER A 2 0.19 16.30 15.57
C SER A 2 -0.70 15.68 14.48
N TYR A 3 -0.10 15.24 13.38
CA TYR A 3 -0.79 14.40 12.40
C TYR A 3 -1.10 13.03 13.01
N GLU A 4 -2.18 12.41 12.56
CA GLU A 4 -2.65 11.09 13.04
C GLU A 4 -2.54 10.01 11.96
N PHE A 5 -2.54 10.42 10.68
CA PHE A 5 -2.53 9.52 9.53
C PHE A 5 -1.51 9.96 8.48
N THR A 6 -0.66 9.05 8.02
CA THR A 6 0.28 9.28 6.91
C THR A 6 -0.10 8.42 5.72
N ILE A 7 -0.47 9.01 4.60
CA ILE A 7 -0.71 8.30 3.33
C ILE A 7 0.62 8.15 2.59
N ILE A 8 1.03 6.92 2.33
CA ILE A 8 2.22 6.59 1.56
C ILE A 8 1.84 6.46 0.09
N VAL A 9 2.55 7.20 -0.77
CA VAL A 9 2.35 7.18 -2.22
C VAL A 9 3.67 6.82 -2.90
N PRO A 10 3.87 5.56 -3.32
CA PRO A 10 5.01 5.15 -4.10
C PRO A 10 5.00 5.80 -5.50
N VAL A 11 6.15 6.26 -5.97
CA VAL A 11 6.29 6.94 -7.26
C VAL A 11 7.47 6.37 -8.05
N TYR A 12 7.25 6.00 -9.31
CA TYR A 12 8.33 5.64 -10.24
C TYR A 12 7.98 6.00 -11.68
N ASN A 13 8.59 7.07 -12.19
CA ASN A 13 8.33 7.64 -13.50
C ASN A 13 6.85 7.97 -13.76
N GLU A 14 6.28 8.83 -12.92
CA GLU A 14 4.84 9.17 -12.93
C GLU A 14 4.64 10.69 -13.05
N GLU A 15 5.55 11.41 -13.73
CA GLU A 15 5.51 12.88 -13.84
C GLU A 15 4.16 13.41 -14.35
N GLU A 16 3.51 12.69 -15.27
CA GLU A 16 2.21 13.05 -15.84
C GLU A 16 1.04 12.95 -14.84
N ASN A 17 1.18 12.14 -13.78
CA ASN A 17 0.12 11.89 -12.81
C ASN A 17 0.25 12.75 -11.54
N LEU A 18 1.43 13.31 -11.26
CA LEU A 18 1.72 13.95 -9.97
C LEU A 18 0.85 15.17 -9.67
N GLU A 19 0.55 16.02 -10.65
CA GLU A 19 -0.34 17.18 -10.44
C GLU A 19 -1.76 16.75 -10.05
N ARG A 20 -2.28 15.70 -10.70
CA ARG A 20 -3.58 15.12 -10.35
C ARG A 20 -3.54 14.49 -8.97
N VAL A 21 -2.47 13.79 -8.64
CA VAL A 21 -2.27 13.18 -7.31
C VAL A 21 -2.25 14.24 -6.21
N GLU A 22 -1.50 15.32 -6.39
CA GLU A 22 -1.47 16.45 -5.46
C GLU A 22 -2.87 17.02 -5.24
N LYS A 23 -3.61 17.30 -6.33
CA LYS A 23 -4.95 17.87 -6.24
C LYS A 23 -5.90 16.97 -5.46
N GLU A 24 -6.02 15.69 -5.83
CA GLU A 24 -6.96 14.76 -5.21
C GLU A 24 -6.61 14.46 -3.75
N LEU A 25 -5.32 14.40 -3.41
CA LEU A 25 -4.89 14.25 -2.02
C LEU A 25 -5.09 15.52 -1.20
N SER A 26 -4.87 16.70 -1.77
CA SER A 26 -5.14 17.97 -1.09
C SER A 26 -6.63 18.14 -0.80
N ASP A 27 -7.48 17.80 -1.77
CA ASP A 27 -8.94 17.79 -1.62
C ASP A 27 -9.38 16.80 -0.53
N TYR A 28 -8.73 15.63 -0.42
CA TYR A 28 -8.96 14.67 0.66
C TYR A 28 -8.48 15.17 2.02
N ILE A 29 -7.27 15.71 2.13
CA ILE A 29 -6.71 16.22 3.39
C ILE A 29 -7.67 17.22 4.03
N ALA A 30 -8.25 18.13 3.24
CA ALA A 30 -9.19 19.15 3.70
C ALA A 30 -10.48 18.60 4.33
N LYS A 31 -10.89 17.37 3.97
CA LYS A 31 -12.12 16.70 4.46
C LYS A 31 -11.85 15.38 5.19
N SER A 32 -10.58 15.10 5.50
CA SER A 32 -10.18 13.85 6.14
C SER A 32 -10.71 13.77 7.57
N THR A 33 -11.18 12.59 7.97
CA THR A 33 -11.73 12.35 9.32
C THR A 33 -10.65 12.35 10.41
N LYS A 34 -9.39 12.11 10.03
CA LYS A 34 -8.20 12.15 10.89
C LYS A 34 -7.20 13.13 10.30
N LYS A 35 -6.45 13.87 11.12
CA LYS A 35 -5.47 14.85 10.59
C LYS A 35 -4.40 14.14 9.75
N THR A 36 -4.43 14.37 8.45
CA THR A 36 -3.67 13.58 7.47
C THR A 36 -2.50 14.34 6.89
N LYS A 37 -1.39 13.62 6.63
CA LYS A 37 -0.30 14.05 5.76
C LYS A 37 0.02 12.99 4.71
N VAL A 38 0.80 13.36 3.69
CA VAL A 38 1.22 12.50 2.60
C VAL A 38 2.74 12.37 2.60
N LEU A 39 3.20 11.15 2.36
CA LEU A 39 4.60 10.80 2.15
C LEU A 39 4.77 10.20 0.77
N PHE A 40 5.34 10.96 -0.16
CA PHE A 40 5.79 10.42 -1.44
C PHE A 40 7.05 9.58 -1.24
N VAL A 41 7.08 8.38 -1.81
CA VAL A 41 8.29 7.55 -1.82
C VAL A 41 8.73 7.33 -3.25
N ASN A 42 9.66 8.15 -3.71
CA ASN A 42 10.21 8.09 -5.05
C ASN A 42 11.24 6.96 -5.15
N ASP A 43 10.88 5.91 -5.88
CA ASP A 43 11.64 4.68 -6.10
C ASP A 43 12.70 4.86 -7.21
N GLY A 44 13.47 5.95 -7.12
CA GLY A 44 14.57 6.26 -8.05
C GLY A 44 14.12 6.58 -9.47
N SER A 45 13.09 7.42 -9.64
CA SER A 45 12.61 7.87 -10.94
C SER A 45 13.72 8.54 -11.77
N LYS A 46 13.63 8.40 -13.10
CA LYS A 46 14.58 8.98 -14.07
C LYS A 46 13.99 10.14 -14.88
N ASP A 47 12.69 10.39 -14.73
CA ASP A 47 11.97 11.51 -15.34
C ASP A 47 11.92 12.72 -14.37
N ASN A 48 11.04 13.69 -14.61
CA ASN A 48 10.92 14.89 -13.76
C ASN A 48 10.12 14.64 -12.47
N SER A 49 9.75 13.40 -12.14
CA SER A 49 8.91 13.11 -10.96
C SER A 49 9.48 13.70 -9.67
N GLN A 50 10.79 13.59 -9.44
CA GLN A 50 11.41 14.10 -8.21
C GLN A 50 11.26 15.62 -8.08
N LYS A 51 11.52 16.34 -9.17
CA LYS A 51 11.41 17.80 -9.19
C LYS A 51 9.98 18.25 -8.90
N LEU A 52 8.99 17.55 -9.46
CA LEU A 52 7.58 17.84 -9.19
C LEU A 52 7.20 17.55 -7.74
N ILE A 53 7.66 16.44 -7.16
CA ILE A 53 7.45 16.10 -5.74
C ILE A 53 8.00 17.20 -4.82
N GLU A 54 9.21 17.68 -5.08
CA GLU A 54 9.83 18.76 -4.30
C GLU A 54 9.00 20.05 -4.37
N LEU A 55 8.51 20.40 -5.56
CA LEU A 55 7.64 21.56 -5.75
C LEU A 55 6.30 21.40 -5.01
N ILE A 56 5.71 20.21 -4.97
CA ILE A 56 4.49 19.91 -4.21
C ILE A 56 4.74 20.13 -2.70
N CYS A 57 5.84 19.58 -2.17
CA CYS A 57 6.19 19.69 -0.75
C CYS A 57 6.54 21.13 -0.34
N GLN A 58 7.02 21.97 -1.27
CA GLN A 58 7.22 23.40 -1.02
C GLN A 58 5.91 24.18 -0.93
N ARG A 59 4.85 23.74 -1.64
CA ARG A 59 3.54 24.41 -1.65
C ARG A 59 2.70 24.12 -0.42
N SER A 60 2.85 22.93 0.18
CA SER A 60 2.05 22.52 1.33
C SER A 60 2.86 21.72 2.36
N PRO A 61 2.77 22.08 3.66
CA PRO A 61 3.46 21.36 4.73
C PRO A 61 2.87 19.96 5.00
N ASP A 62 1.70 19.65 4.44
CA ASP A 62 1.06 18.34 4.58
C ASP A 62 1.71 17.27 3.68
N PHE A 63 2.64 17.65 2.81
CA PHE A 63 3.36 16.75 1.91
C PHE A 63 4.85 16.67 2.28
N SER A 64 5.38 15.46 2.28
CA SER A 64 6.80 15.18 2.44
C SER A 64 7.23 14.06 1.50
N TYR A 65 8.54 13.80 1.39
CA TYR A 65 9.06 12.82 0.46
C TYR A 65 10.29 12.06 0.97
N LEU A 66 10.49 10.87 0.40
CA LEU A 66 11.72 10.10 0.40
C LEU A 66 12.15 9.87 -1.05
N LEU A 67 13.46 9.95 -1.31
CA LEU A 67 14.05 9.60 -2.60
C LEU A 67 15.02 8.44 -2.42
N PHE A 68 14.84 7.38 -3.20
CA PHE A 68 15.80 6.28 -3.29
C PHE A 68 16.93 6.62 -4.26
N GLU A 69 18.13 6.13 -3.95
CA GLU A 69 19.31 6.27 -4.84
C GLU A 69 19.09 5.58 -6.19
N GLU A 70 18.41 4.42 -6.19
CA GLU A 70 18.05 3.68 -7.38
C GLU A 70 16.76 2.88 -7.19
N ASN A 71 16.19 2.39 -8.29
CA ASN A 71 14.95 1.62 -8.27
C ASN A 71 15.09 0.29 -7.50
N ARG A 72 14.25 0.10 -6.48
CA ARG A 72 14.16 -1.10 -5.62
C ARG A 72 12.79 -1.76 -5.63
N GLY A 73 11.82 -1.16 -6.30
CA GLY A 73 10.49 -1.70 -6.55
C GLY A 73 9.47 -1.33 -5.48
N LEU A 74 8.19 -1.51 -5.83
CA LEU A 74 7.03 -1.11 -5.03
C LEU A 74 7.07 -1.56 -3.56
N SER A 75 7.42 -2.83 -3.28
CA SER A 75 7.49 -3.31 -1.89
C SER A 75 8.50 -2.52 -1.05
N ALA A 76 9.62 -2.09 -1.65
CA ALA A 76 10.65 -1.34 -0.94
C ALA A 76 10.17 0.07 -0.64
N ALA A 77 9.51 0.72 -1.61
CA ALA A 77 8.91 2.03 -1.42
C ALA A 77 7.84 2.03 -0.30
N ILE A 78 6.94 1.04 -0.30
CA ILE A 78 5.92 0.89 0.75
C ILE A 78 6.58 0.67 2.13
N LYS A 79 7.58 -0.23 2.20
CA LYS A 79 8.26 -0.52 3.47
C LYS A 79 9.02 0.69 4.01
N ALA A 80 9.71 1.44 3.17
CA ALA A 80 10.34 2.69 3.59
C ALA A 80 9.28 3.68 4.09
N GLY A 81 8.15 3.80 3.41
CA GLY A 81 7.02 4.60 3.91
C GLY A 81 6.57 4.19 5.31
N PHE A 82 6.44 2.89 5.60
CA PHE A 82 6.10 2.39 6.94
C PHE A 82 7.17 2.73 7.99
N ASP A 83 8.45 2.62 7.64
CA ASP A 83 9.56 2.86 8.57
C ASP A 83 9.69 4.32 8.98
N PHE A 84 9.51 5.23 8.02
CA PHE A 84 9.65 6.67 8.21
C PHE A 84 8.35 7.37 8.62
N ALA A 85 7.21 6.68 8.62
CA ALA A 85 5.97 7.21 9.18
C ALA A 85 6.09 7.42 10.69
N ASP A 86 5.61 8.57 11.17
CA ASP A 86 5.64 9.01 12.57
C ASP A 86 4.23 9.21 13.16
N THR A 87 3.19 8.83 12.41
CA THR A 87 1.79 8.92 12.80
C THR A 87 1.29 7.59 13.37
N GLU A 88 0.15 7.60 14.06
CA GLU A 88 -0.46 6.37 14.61
C GLU A 88 -0.93 5.41 13.52
N LEU A 89 -1.41 5.96 12.41
CA LEU A 89 -1.93 5.21 11.26
C LEU A 89 -1.10 5.49 10.01
N VAL A 90 -0.92 4.46 9.20
CA VAL A 90 -0.36 4.57 7.84
C VAL A 90 -1.35 4.06 6.80
N GLY A 91 -1.45 4.84 5.73
CA GLY A 91 -2.23 4.53 4.55
C GLY A 91 -1.32 4.18 3.39
N TYR A 92 -1.83 3.43 2.44
CA TYR A 92 -1.16 3.21 1.15
C TYR A 92 -2.17 3.43 0.02
N ILE A 93 -1.73 4.11 -1.03
CA ILE A 93 -2.46 4.27 -2.29
C ILE A 93 -1.46 4.34 -3.46
N ASP A 94 -1.86 3.85 -4.63
CA ASP A 94 -1.06 3.98 -5.85
C ASP A 94 -1.18 5.39 -6.46
N SER A 95 -0.10 5.87 -7.06
CA SER A 95 -0.05 7.19 -7.73
C SER A 95 -0.89 7.28 -9.01
N ASP A 96 -1.45 6.16 -9.51
CA ASP A 96 -2.32 6.17 -10.70
C ASP A 96 -3.80 6.47 -10.39
N LEU A 97 -4.14 6.61 -9.09
CA LEU A 97 -5.47 6.94 -8.58
C LEU A 97 -6.60 6.09 -9.19
N GLN A 98 -6.36 4.78 -9.38
CA GLN A 98 -7.41 3.82 -9.67
C GLN A 98 -8.39 3.58 -8.49
N THR A 99 -8.07 4.14 -7.33
CA THR A 99 -8.91 4.21 -6.12
C THR A 99 -9.04 5.66 -5.68
N ALA A 100 -10.17 6.06 -5.09
CA ALA A 100 -10.36 7.42 -4.60
C ALA A 100 -9.71 7.59 -3.20
N PRO A 101 -8.94 8.66 -2.96
CA PRO A 101 -8.46 9.00 -1.62
C PRO A 101 -9.60 9.13 -0.59
N ASP A 102 -10.77 9.63 -1.00
CA ASP A 102 -11.99 9.68 -0.18
C ASP A 102 -12.35 8.37 0.51
N ASP A 103 -12.08 7.23 -0.14
CA ASP A 103 -12.43 5.93 0.41
C ASP A 103 -11.57 5.57 1.64
N PHE A 104 -10.49 6.32 1.92
CA PHE A 104 -9.77 6.17 3.19
C PHE A 104 -10.66 6.42 4.41
N ASN A 105 -11.64 7.34 4.32
CA ASN A 105 -12.55 7.59 5.44
C ASN A 105 -13.36 6.32 5.79
N LEU A 106 -13.80 5.55 4.79
CA LEU A 106 -14.50 4.27 5.01
C LEU A 106 -13.61 3.24 5.73
N LEU A 107 -12.31 3.23 5.43
CA LEU A 107 -11.36 2.34 6.09
C LEU A 107 -11.03 2.82 7.50
N LEU A 108 -10.96 4.14 7.71
CA LEU A 108 -10.66 4.77 8.99
C LEU A 108 -11.81 4.59 10.01
N GLU A 109 -13.06 4.44 9.56
CA GLU A 109 -14.19 4.12 10.44
C GLU A 109 -14.02 2.76 11.13
N GLU A 110 -13.42 1.79 10.44
CA GLU A 110 -13.25 0.43 10.95
C GLU A 110 -11.90 0.23 11.69
N ILE A 111 -10.91 1.10 11.48
CA ILE A 111 -9.53 0.88 11.97
C ILE A 111 -9.39 0.86 13.49
N GLU A 112 -10.38 1.36 14.23
CA GLU A 112 -10.35 1.31 15.71
C GLU A 112 -10.45 -0.14 16.21
N GLU A 113 -11.25 -0.99 15.56
CA GLU A 113 -11.46 -2.39 15.94
C GLU A 113 -10.45 -3.38 15.33
N PHE A 114 -9.78 -2.97 14.26
CA PHE A 114 -8.87 -3.79 13.46
C PHE A 114 -7.45 -3.22 13.44
N ASP A 115 -6.47 -4.00 12.98
CA ASP A 115 -5.07 -3.57 12.88
C ASP A 115 -4.65 -3.31 11.42
N LEU A 116 -5.41 -3.88 10.48
CA LEU A 116 -5.37 -3.53 9.06
C LEU A 116 -6.78 -3.60 8.45
N VAL A 117 -7.15 -2.55 7.74
CA VAL A 117 -8.37 -2.50 6.92
C VAL A 117 -7.95 -2.31 5.47
N THR A 118 -8.46 -3.16 4.57
CA THR A 118 -8.17 -3.09 3.13
C THR A 118 -9.44 -2.81 2.34
N GLY A 119 -9.30 -2.04 1.27
CA GLY A 119 -10.32 -1.94 0.25
C GLY A 119 -10.50 -3.27 -0.49
N VAL A 120 -11.73 -3.59 -0.86
CA VAL A 120 -12.06 -4.57 -1.90
C VAL A 120 -12.79 -3.85 -3.03
N ARG A 121 -12.26 -3.96 -4.25
CA ARG A 121 -12.83 -3.26 -5.41
C ARG A 121 -14.19 -3.87 -5.76
N ALA A 122 -15.25 -3.07 -5.65
CA ALA A 122 -16.57 -3.45 -6.15
C ALA A 122 -16.62 -3.36 -7.70
N ASP A 123 -17.39 -4.23 -8.35
CA ASP A 123 -17.67 -4.21 -9.80
C ASP A 123 -16.46 -4.25 -10.76
N ARG A 124 -15.66 -5.31 -10.67
CA ARG A 124 -14.50 -5.53 -11.54
C ARG A 124 -14.91 -5.91 -12.98
N LYS A 125 -15.05 -4.94 -13.88
CA LYS A 125 -15.20 -5.15 -15.34
C LYS A 125 -13.84 -5.34 -16.05
N ASP A 126 -12.98 -6.23 -15.55
CA ASP A 126 -11.73 -6.60 -16.23
C ASP A 126 -11.98 -7.70 -17.28
N SER A 127 -11.28 -7.65 -18.42
CA SER A 127 -11.38 -8.60 -19.53
C SER A 127 -11.01 -10.04 -19.13
N PHE A 128 -11.74 -11.04 -19.65
CA PHE A 128 -11.70 -12.46 -19.27
C PHE A 128 -10.28 -13.08 -19.09
N VAL A 129 -9.28 -12.63 -19.86
CA VAL A 129 -7.90 -13.15 -19.79
C VAL A 129 -7.11 -12.59 -18.58
N LYS A 130 -7.38 -11.35 -18.16
CA LYS A 130 -6.82 -10.76 -16.91
C LYS A 130 -7.41 -11.42 -15.66
N ASN A 131 -8.66 -11.88 -15.73
CA ASN A 131 -9.35 -12.54 -14.62
C ASN A 131 -8.73 -13.91 -14.29
N MET A 132 -8.25 -14.67 -15.28
CA MET A 132 -7.74 -16.02 -15.01
C MET A 132 -6.42 -16.01 -14.23
N SER A 133 -5.46 -15.14 -14.60
CA SER A 133 -4.16 -15.04 -13.91
C SER A 133 -4.27 -14.44 -12.51
N SER A 134 -5.12 -13.43 -12.32
CA SER A 134 -5.39 -12.85 -11.01
C SER A 134 -6.18 -13.81 -10.11
N THR A 135 -7.11 -14.58 -10.65
CA THR A 135 -7.83 -15.63 -9.92
C THR A 135 -6.90 -16.76 -9.50
N ILE A 136 -5.98 -17.21 -10.35
CA ILE A 136 -5.00 -18.25 -10.01
C ILE A 136 -4.03 -17.75 -8.94
N ALA A 137 -3.46 -16.54 -9.09
CA ALA A 137 -2.57 -15.96 -8.08
C ALA A 137 -3.29 -15.76 -6.74
N ASN A 138 -4.54 -15.26 -6.76
CA ASN A 138 -5.35 -15.11 -5.56
C ASN A 138 -5.74 -16.46 -4.95
N SER A 139 -6.05 -17.49 -5.75
CA SER A 139 -6.37 -18.84 -5.25
C SER A 139 -5.16 -19.54 -4.65
N ILE A 140 -3.99 -19.45 -5.28
CA ILE A 140 -2.72 -19.95 -4.73
C ILE A 140 -2.44 -19.26 -3.40
N ARG A 141 -2.48 -17.93 -3.38
CA ARG A 141 -2.29 -17.13 -2.16
C ARG A 141 -3.29 -17.48 -1.05
N ARG A 142 -4.59 -17.60 -1.37
CA ARG A 142 -5.64 -17.99 -0.41
C ARG A 142 -5.35 -19.37 0.20
N ALA A 143 -4.94 -20.33 -0.63
CA ALA A 143 -4.59 -21.67 -0.16
C ALA A 143 -3.38 -21.68 0.79
N PHE A 144 -2.48 -20.69 0.72
CA PHE A 144 -1.32 -20.60 1.60
C PHE A 144 -1.52 -19.71 2.82
N THR A 145 -2.22 -18.59 2.66
CA THR A 145 -2.37 -17.57 3.71
C THR A 145 -3.54 -17.87 4.63
N HIS A 146 -4.63 -18.47 4.12
CA HIS A 146 -5.90 -18.63 4.83
C HIS A 146 -6.37 -17.32 5.49
N ASP A 147 -6.09 -16.18 4.84
CA ASP A 147 -6.31 -14.85 5.41
C ASP A 147 -7.74 -14.33 5.25
N GLY A 148 -8.64 -15.09 4.61
CA GLY A 148 -10.03 -14.68 4.40
C GLY A 148 -10.21 -13.45 3.49
N MET A 149 -9.17 -13.07 2.73
CA MET A 149 -9.17 -11.86 1.92
C MET A 149 -9.49 -12.12 0.45
N ASP A 150 -10.49 -11.40 -0.09
CA ASP A 150 -10.96 -11.55 -1.48
C ASP A 150 -10.11 -10.78 -2.50
N ASP A 151 -9.72 -9.55 -2.17
CA ASP A 151 -8.80 -8.74 -2.98
C ASP A 151 -7.68 -8.12 -2.13
N THR A 152 -6.47 -8.66 -2.25
CA THR A 152 -5.30 -8.09 -1.55
C THR A 152 -4.45 -7.20 -2.43
N GLY A 153 -4.71 -7.21 -3.74
CA GLY A 153 -4.05 -6.34 -4.70
C GLY A 153 -4.65 -4.94 -4.77
N CYS A 154 -5.73 -4.66 -4.03
CA CYS A 154 -6.25 -3.29 -3.90
C CYS A 154 -5.20 -2.43 -3.17
N PRO A 155 -4.70 -1.33 -3.75
CA PRO A 155 -3.67 -0.53 -3.11
C PRO A 155 -4.20 0.23 -1.90
N LEU A 156 -5.51 0.51 -1.81
CA LEU A 156 -6.09 1.25 -0.70
C LEU A 156 -6.13 0.42 0.59
N LYS A 157 -5.26 0.78 1.54
CA LYS A 157 -5.15 0.11 2.85
C LYS A 157 -4.88 1.12 3.95
N VAL A 158 -5.38 0.84 5.15
CA VAL A 158 -5.03 1.53 6.40
C VAL A 158 -4.50 0.49 7.38
N ILE A 159 -3.39 0.80 8.04
CA ILE A 159 -2.69 -0.09 8.98
C ILE A 159 -2.27 0.74 10.19
N LYS A 160 -2.36 0.16 11.39
CA LYS A 160 -1.70 0.74 12.56
C LYS A 160 -0.18 0.74 12.36
N THR A 161 0.47 1.88 12.54
CA THR A 161 1.90 2.06 12.22
C THR A 161 2.80 1.07 12.96
N ASP A 162 2.47 0.76 14.21
CA ASP A 162 3.20 -0.23 15.02
C ASP A 162 3.21 -1.63 14.38
N TYR A 163 2.11 -2.05 13.76
CA TYR A 163 2.05 -3.31 13.03
C TYR A 163 2.81 -3.22 11.71
N ALA A 164 2.66 -2.10 10.99
CA ALA A 164 3.31 -1.89 9.70
C ALA A 164 4.84 -1.93 9.82
N LYS A 165 5.42 -1.30 10.84
CA LYS A 165 6.87 -1.27 11.10
C LYS A 165 7.47 -2.64 11.43
N ARG A 166 6.71 -3.52 12.06
CA ARG A 166 7.15 -4.89 12.41
C ARG A 166 7.12 -5.87 11.24
N ILE A 167 6.58 -5.47 10.09
CA ILE A 167 6.52 -6.34 8.91
C ILE A 167 7.95 -6.51 8.34
N PRO A 168 8.50 -7.73 8.28
CA PRO A 168 9.80 -7.98 7.63
C PRO A 168 9.73 -7.70 6.12
N MET A 169 10.82 -7.15 5.59
CA MET A 169 10.92 -6.79 4.19
C MET A 169 11.31 -7.99 3.32
N PHE A 170 10.56 -8.22 2.24
CA PHE A 170 10.90 -9.17 1.18
C PHE A 170 10.28 -8.76 -0.16
N LYS A 171 10.80 -9.31 -1.28
CA LYS A 171 10.24 -9.05 -2.61
C LYS A 171 8.81 -9.57 -2.69
N GLY A 172 7.88 -8.76 -3.21
CA GLY A 172 6.46 -9.14 -3.31
C GLY A 172 5.62 -8.91 -2.04
N LEU A 173 6.23 -8.40 -0.94
CA LEU A 173 5.57 -8.13 0.34
C LEU A 173 4.18 -7.46 0.26
N HIS A 174 3.99 -6.50 -0.65
CA HIS A 174 2.73 -5.76 -0.81
C HIS A 174 1.49 -6.66 -0.99
N ARG A 175 1.66 -7.88 -1.52
CA ARG A 175 0.57 -8.86 -1.71
C ARG A 175 0.22 -9.67 -0.46
N PHE A 176 1.12 -9.65 0.52
CA PHE A 176 1.04 -10.47 1.74
C PHE A 176 0.76 -9.62 2.98
N LEU A 177 0.54 -8.30 2.85
CA LEU A 177 0.31 -7.43 4.01
C LEU A 177 -0.76 -7.97 4.97
N PRO A 178 -1.96 -8.43 4.54
CA PRO A 178 -2.94 -8.97 5.48
C PRO A 178 -2.45 -10.23 6.21
N ALA A 179 -1.79 -11.14 5.50
CA ALA A 179 -1.20 -12.34 6.09
C ALA A 179 -0.11 -11.99 7.11
N MET A 180 0.70 -10.96 6.85
CA MET A 180 1.73 -10.49 7.78
C MET A 180 1.15 -9.87 9.04
N ILE A 181 -0.03 -9.25 8.97
CA ILE A 181 -0.75 -8.75 10.15
C ILE A 181 -1.29 -9.92 10.99
N LEU A 182 -1.85 -10.95 10.34
CA LEU A 182 -2.30 -12.17 11.03
C LEU A 182 -1.15 -12.91 11.73
N LEU A 183 0.05 -12.95 11.14
CA LEU A 183 1.25 -13.53 11.78
C LEU A 183 1.66 -12.79 13.06
N GLN A 184 1.27 -11.52 13.18
CA GLN A 184 1.47 -10.70 14.37
C GLN A 184 0.30 -10.78 15.36
N ASN A 185 -0.62 -11.75 15.19
CA ASN A 185 -1.88 -11.87 15.94
C ASN A 185 -2.78 -10.63 15.82
N GLY A 186 -2.64 -9.86 14.75
CA GLY A 186 -3.50 -8.71 14.47
C GLY A 186 -4.84 -9.11 13.85
N LYS A 187 -5.80 -8.20 13.91
CA LYS A 187 -7.13 -8.33 13.30
C LYS A 187 -7.17 -7.61 11.94
N ILE A 188 -7.86 -8.20 10.97
CA ILE A 188 -7.98 -7.62 9.62
C ILE A 188 -9.44 -7.55 9.15
N LYS A 189 -9.75 -6.55 8.32
CA LYS A 189 -11.08 -6.33 7.74
C LYS A 189 -11.01 -5.91 6.27
N GLN A 190 -12.01 -6.27 5.48
CA GLN A 190 -12.21 -5.73 4.12
C GLN A 190 -13.43 -4.83 4.08
N VAL A 191 -13.32 -3.73 3.33
CA VAL A 191 -14.41 -2.76 3.11
C VAL A 191 -14.55 -2.53 1.60
N PRO A 192 -15.76 -2.57 1.03
CA PRO A 192 -15.98 -2.25 -0.38
C PRO A 192 -15.55 -0.81 -0.72
N VAL A 193 -14.80 -0.64 -1.81
CA VAL A 193 -14.30 0.67 -2.27
C VAL A 193 -14.51 0.86 -3.77
N ARG A 194 -14.51 2.13 -4.20
CA ARG A 194 -14.68 2.51 -5.61
C ARG A 194 -13.43 2.16 -6.42
N HIS A 195 -13.63 1.76 -7.67
CA HIS A 195 -12.55 1.46 -8.60
C HIS A 195 -12.74 2.22 -9.93
N PHE A 196 -11.71 2.95 -10.33
CA PHE A 196 -11.69 3.72 -11.58
C PHE A 196 -10.74 3.09 -12.60
N PRO A 197 -11.05 3.17 -13.91
CA PRO A 197 -10.13 2.75 -14.96
C PRO A 197 -8.86 3.61 -14.95
N ARG A 198 -7.73 3.02 -15.37
CA ARG A 198 -6.46 3.72 -15.50
C ARG A 198 -6.57 4.80 -16.58
N MET A 199 -6.19 6.04 -16.25
CA MET A 199 -6.27 7.18 -17.18
C MET A 199 -4.98 7.37 -18.01
N ALA A 200 -3.82 6.97 -17.50
CA ALA A 200 -2.51 7.15 -18.16
C ALA A 200 -1.51 6.01 -17.87
N GLY A 201 -0.52 5.83 -18.75
CA GLY A 201 0.60 4.88 -18.60
C GLY A 201 0.42 3.53 -19.32
N THR A 202 1.52 3.01 -19.86
CA THR A 202 1.56 1.69 -20.52
C THR A 202 1.78 0.56 -19.50
N ALA A 203 0.97 -0.50 -19.54
CA ALA A 203 1.11 -1.64 -18.64
C ALA A 203 2.32 -2.51 -19.03
N LYS A 204 3.48 -2.32 -18.39
CA LYS A 204 4.73 -3.04 -18.67
C LYS A 204 4.88 -4.37 -17.92
N PHE A 205 3.97 -5.35 -18.10
CA PHE A 205 4.17 -6.68 -17.49
C PHE A 205 3.72 -7.86 -18.36
N GLY A 206 4.66 -8.77 -18.68
CA GLY A 206 4.44 -10.02 -19.43
C GLY A 206 3.95 -11.20 -18.58
N LEU A 207 3.29 -12.19 -19.20
CA LEU A 207 2.61 -13.31 -18.52
C LEU A 207 3.52 -14.26 -17.74
N TRP A 208 4.76 -14.52 -18.17
CA TRP A 208 5.62 -15.52 -17.55
C TRP A 208 6.20 -15.08 -16.18
N ASN A 209 6.52 -13.79 -16.04
CA ASN A 209 6.88 -13.19 -14.74
C ASN A 209 5.68 -13.14 -13.76
N ARG A 210 4.44 -13.37 -14.22
CA ARG A 210 3.25 -13.39 -13.37
C ARG A 210 3.00 -14.71 -12.64
N LEU A 211 3.69 -15.81 -13.00
CA LEU A 211 3.43 -17.13 -12.41
C LEU A 211 4.54 -17.59 -11.45
N LEU A 212 5.81 -17.46 -11.83
CA LEU A 212 6.93 -17.96 -11.02
C LEU A 212 7.21 -17.09 -9.78
N GLY A 213 7.11 -15.77 -9.92
CA GLY A 213 7.31 -14.82 -8.81
C GLY A 213 6.36 -15.10 -7.64
N PRO A 214 5.03 -15.13 -7.84
CA PRO A 214 4.09 -15.41 -6.77
C PRO A 214 4.28 -16.77 -6.09
N LEU A 215 4.72 -17.81 -6.82
CA LEU A 215 5.03 -19.12 -6.22
C LEU A 215 6.24 -19.07 -5.28
N MET A 216 7.33 -18.40 -5.70
CA MET A 216 8.50 -18.20 -4.84
C MET A 216 8.16 -17.34 -3.62
N ASP A 217 7.35 -16.30 -3.80
CA ASP A 217 6.88 -15.45 -2.70
C ASP A 217 6.05 -16.26 -1.68
N CYS A 218 5.26 -17.25 -2.12
CA CYS A 218 4.52 -18.15 -1.23
C CYS A 218 5.43 -19.04 -0.39
N PHE A 219 6.51 -19.60 -0.97
CA PHE A 219 7.49 -20.37 -0.21
C PHE A 219 8.21 -19.51 0.83
N ALA A 220 8.57 -18.27 0.47
CA ALA A 220 9.13 -17.32 1.41
C ALA A 220 8.17 -17.05 2.58
N TYR A 221 6.89 -16.81 2.30
CA TYR A 221 5.87 -16.63 3.32
C TYR A 221 5.72 -17.87 4.23
N LEU A 222 5.65 -19.08 3.69
CA LEU A 222 5.51 -20.31 4.49
C LEU A 222 6.72 -20.54 5.39
N TRP A 223 7.93 -20.35 4.85
CA TRP A 223 9.16 -20.46 5.61
C TRP A 223 9.21 -19.40 6.73
N MET A 224 8.86 -18.16 6.41
CA MET A 224 8.75 -17.07 7.38
C MET A 224 7.71 -17.37 8.46
N LYS A 225 6.50 -17.80 8.09
CA LYS A 225 5.44 -18.18 9.03
C LYS A 225 5.92 -19.20 10.05
N LYS A 226 6.69 -20.21 9.63
CA LYS A 226 7.26 -21.23 10.52
C LYS A 226 8.34 -20.67 11.48
N LYS A 227 8.96 -19.55 11.12
CA LYS A 227 10.11 -18.96 11.84
C LYS A 227 9.79 -17.61 12.49
N TYR A 228 8.58 -17.09 12.33
CA TYR A 228 8.19 -15.78 12.84
C TYR A 228 8.00 -15.84 14.36
N ILE A 229 8.61 -14.90 15.07
CA ILE A 229 8.56 -14.81 16.53
C ILE A 229 7.98 -13.46 16.90
N ASN A 230 6.87 -13.48 17.64
CA ASN A 230 6.32 -12.30 18.29
C ASN A 230 6.98 -12.12 19.66
N TYR A 231 7.34 -10.89 20.02
CA TYR A 231 7.91 -10.55 21.32
C TYR A 231 7.25 -9.30 21.89
N SER A 232 7.36 -9.14 23.22
CA SER A 232 6.95 -7.92 23.92
C SER A 232 8.07 -7.49 24.85
N VAL A 233 8.27 -6.18 24.98
CA VAL A 233 9.29 -5.61 25.86
C VAL A 233 8.61 -5.16 27.15
N ALA A 234 8.93 -5.82 28.27
CA ALA A 234 8.29 -5.51 29.55
C ALA A 234 8.76 -4.18 30.17
N LYS A 235 10.01 -3.76 29.91
CA LYS A 235 10.60 -2.51 30.40
C LYS A 235 11.61 -1.99 29.38
N ARG A 236 11.59 -0.67 29.12
CA ARG A 236 12.58 0.05 28.31
C ARG A 236 13.04 1.27 29.11
N GLY A 237 14.35 1.43 29.25
CA GLY A 237 14.99 2.61 29.87
C GLY A 237 15.28 3.69 28.87
#